data_AF-A0A7V8JLE8-F1
#
_entry.id   AF-A0A7V8JLE8-F1
#
_cell.length_a   1.000
_cell.length_b   1.000
_cell.length_c   1.000
_cell.angle_alpha   90.00
_cell.angle_beta   90.00
_cell.angle_gamma   90.00
#
_symmetry.space_group_name_H-M   'P 1'
#
loop_
_entity.id
_entity.type
_entity.pdbx_description
1 polymer ?
#
loop_
_entity_poly.entity_id
_entity_poly.type
_entity_poly.pdbx_seq_one_letter_code
_entity_poly.pdbx_strand_id
1 'polypeptide(L)' 'MGYRINELAALLLTVNNLTDEMPPIDRTNGSWPYYDQGVYNAFGRSAFLELSLDFK' A
#
# COMPACT_ATOMS: atom_id res chain seq x y z
N MET A 1 4.00 10.92 -4.82
CA MET A 1 4.28 12.31 -5.25
C MET A 1 3.80 13.26 -4.17
N GLY A 2 4.63 14.21 -3.75
CA GLY A 2 4.25 15.23 -2.76
C GLY A 2 4.18 16.62 -3.38
N TYR A 3 3.26 17.46 -2.87
CA TYR A 3 3.12 18.86 -3.24
C TYR A 3 2.99 19.72 -1.99
N ARG A 4 3.88 20.71 -1.85
CA ARG A 4 3.82 21.68 -0.75
C ARG A 4 2.92 22.84 -1.18
N ILE A 5 1.83 23.04 -0.44
CA ILE A 5 0.88 24.13 -0.71
C ILE A 5 1.46 25.45 -0.19
N ASN A 6 1.99 25.43 1.04
CA ASN A 6 2.66 26.56 1.66
C ASN A 6 3.58 26.07 2.80
N GLU A 7 4.07 26.98 3.65
CA GLU A 7 4.91 26.61 4.82
C GLU A 7 4.16 25.70 5.81
N LEU A 8 2.85 25.91 5.97
CA LEU A 8 1.98 25.20 6.90
C LEU A 8 1.49 23.85 6.37
N ALA A 9 1.22 23.73 5.07
CA ALA A 9 0.42 22.64 4.52
C ALA A 9 1.11 21.93 3.35
N ALA A 10 1.02 20.60 3.34
CA ALA A 10 1.51 19.76 2.26
C ALA A 10 0.55 18.58 1.99
N LEU A 11 0.50 18.17 0.72
CA LEU A 11 -0.23 16.99 0.26
C LEU A 11 0.74 15.90 -0.20
N LEU A 12 0.43 14.65 0.11
CA LEU A 12 1.16 13.48 -0.39
C LEU A 12 0.17 12.49 -1.00
N LEU A 13 0.40 12.14 -2.26
CA LEU A 13 -0.27 11.02 -2.92
C LEU A 13 0.70 9.84 -2.99
N THR A 14 0.30 8.72 -2.42
CA THR A 14 1.04 7.46 -2.45
C THR A 14 0.18 6.39 -3.09
N VAL A 15 0.73 5.67 -4.07
CA VAL A 15 0.11 4.49 -4.64
C VAL A 15 0.99 3.30 -4.31
N ASN A 16 0.42 2.31 -3.65
CA ASN A 16 1.06 1.03 -3.38
C ASN A 16 0.53 -0.02 -4.37
N ASN A 17 1.42 -0.92 -4.79
CA ASN A 17 1.15 -1.93 -5.82
C ASN A 17 0.64 -1.28 -7.13
N LEU A 18 1.48 -0.46 -7.77
CA LEU A 18 1.11 0.34 -8.96
C LEU A 18 0.55 -0.53 -10.11
N THR A 19 1.15 -1.69 -10.34
CA THR A 19 0.79 -2.64 -11.40
C THR A 19 -0.35 -3.59 -11.02
N ASP A 20 -0.88 -3.50 -9.79
CA ASP A 20 -1.90 -4.42 -9.28
C ASP A 20 -1.44 -5.89 -9.35
N GLU A 21 -0.17 -6.12 -9.06
CA GLU A 21 0.44 -7.44 -9.11
C GLU A 21 -0.10 -8.31 -7.98
N MET A 22 -0.52 -9.52 -8.36
CA MET A 22 -1.01 -10.53 -7.44
C MET A 22 0.18 -11.23 -6.77
N PRO A 23 0.11 -11.55 -5.46
CA PRO A 23 1.13 -12.37 -4.82
C PRO A 23 1.24 -13.76 -5.48
N PRO A 24 2.43 -14.41 -5.41
CA PRO A 24 2.59 -15.78 -5.87
C PRO A 24 1.63 -16.75 -5.18
N ILE A 25 1.02 -17.65 -5.95
CA ILE A 25 0.07 -18.66 -5.46
C ILE A 25 0.83 -19.98 -5.22
N ASP A 26 0.92 -20.43 -3.96
CA ASP A 26 1.40 -21.78 -3.64
C ASP A 26 0.27 -22.81 -3.77
N ARG A 27 0.25 -23.54 -4.89
CA ARG A 27 -0.75 -24.57 -5.20
C ARG A 27 -0.77 -25.75 -4.22
N THR A 28 0.30 -25.96 -3.46
CA THR A 28 0.37 -27.06 -2.50
C THR A 28 -0.28 -26.71 -1.17
N ASN A 29 -0.55 -25.41 -0.92
CA ASN A 29 -1.01 -24.88 0.36
C ASN A 29 -0.21 -25.50 1.53
N GLY A 30 1.11 -25.57 1.32
CA GLY A 30 2.03 -26.30 2.17
C GLY A 30 2.40 -25.53 3.43
N SER A 31 3.43 -26.01 4.12
CA SER A 31 4.04 -25.29 5.25
C SER A 31 5.05 -24.25 4.76
N TRP A 32 5.48 -23.35 5.66
CA TRP A 32 6.54 -22.34 5.53
C TRP A 32 7.48 -22.50 4.30
N PRO A 33 7.69 -21.46 3.44
CA PRO A 33 7.52 -20.04 3.72
C PRO A 33 6.19 -19.39 3.31
N TYR A 34 5.26 -20.16 2.77
CA TYR A 34 4.01 -19.63 2.24
C TYR A 34 2.88 -19.71 3.27
N TYR A 35 2.01 -18.68 3.28
CA TYR A 35 0.81 -18.65 4.12
C TYR A 35 -0.32 -19.43 3.45
N ASP A 36 -1.21 -19.99 4.28
CA ASP A 36 -2.42 -20.67 3.80
C ASP A 36 -3.32 -19.69 3.01
N GLN A 37 -3.75 -20.10 1.82
CA GLN A 37 -4.51 -19.26 0.88
C GLN A 37 -5.93 -18.93 1.37
N GLY A 38 -6.54 -19.79 2.19
CA GLY A 38 -7.89 -19.58 2.70
C GLY A 38 -7.98 -18.47 3.74
N VAL A 39 -6.85 -18.09 4.34
CA VAL A 39 -6.75 -17.03 5.37
C VAL A 39 -5.92 -15.84 4.92
N TYR A 40 -5.10 -16.00 3.87
CA TYR A 40 -4.26 -14.93 3.34
C TYR A 40 -5.05 -14.04 2.37
N ASN A 41 -5.30 -12.79 2.77
CA ASN A 41 -5.90 -11.77 1.91
C ASN A 41 -4.87 -10.68 1.62
N ALA A 42 -4.20 -10.79 0.48
CA ALA A 42 -3.38 -9.69 -0.03
C ALA A 42 -4.28 -8.63 -0.66
N PHE A 43 -4.19 -7.41 -0.16
CA PHE A 43 -4.81 -6.26 -0.80
C PHE A 43 -4.05 -5.93 -2.10
N GLY A 44 -4.80 -5.69 -3.18
CA GLY A 44 -4.25 -5.27 -4.48
C GLY A 44 -3.75 -3.82 -4.47
N ARG A 45 -3.85 -3.13 -5.61
CA ARG A 45 -3.49 -1.70 -5.71
C ARG A 45 -4.26 -0.86 -4.69
N SER A 46 -3.53 -0.03 -3.97
CA SER A 46 -4.11 0.91 -3.00
C SER A 46 -3.54 2.32 -3.21
N ALA A 47 -4.39 3.32 -2.98
CA ALA A 47 -4.03 4.72 -3.09
C ALA A 47 -4.34 5.44 -1.77
N PHE A 48 -3.41 6.26 -1.33
CA PHE A 48 -3.47 7.03 -0.09
C PHE A 48 -3.24 8.49 -0.42
N LEU A 49 -4.11 9.35 0.09
CA LEU A 49 -3.97 10.80 0.03
C LEU A 49 -3.84 11.33 1.44
N GLU A 50 -2.72 11.99 1.72
CA GLU A 50 -2.39 12.53 3.03
C GLU A 50 -2.30 14.05 2.98
N LEU A 51 -2.85 14.71 4.01
CA LEU A 51 -2.70 16.14 4.27
C LEU A 51 -1.88 16.30 5.55
N SER A 52 -0.78 17.03 5.46
CA SER A 52 0.06 17.40 6.60
C SER A 52 -0.12 18.89 6.90
N LEU A 53 -0.26 19.22 8.18
CA LEU A 53 -0.37 20.58 8.71
C LEU A 53 0.68 20.77 9.82
N ASP A 54 1.55 21.76 9.68
CA ASP A 54 2.64 22.09 10.61
C ASP A 54 2.35 23.42 11.30
N PHE A 55 1.68 23.34 12.45
CA PHE A 55 1.41 24.49 13.31
C PHE A 55 2.58 24.64 14.27
N LYS A 56 3.47 25.57 13.96
CA LYS A 56 4.61 25.94 14.81
C LYS A 56 4.23 26.19 16.27
#